data_AF-A0A1V6JWX3-F1
#
_entry.id   AF-A0A1V6JWX3-F1
#
_cell.length_a   1.000
_cell.length_b   1.000
_cell.length_c   1.000
_cell.angle_alpha   90.00
_cell.angle_beta   90.00
_cell.angle_gamma   90.00
#
_symmetry.space_group_name_H-M   'P 1'
#
loop_
_entity.id
_entity.type
_entity.pdbx_description
1 polymer ?
#
loop_
_entity_poly.entity_id
_entity_poly.type
_entity_poly.pdbx_seq_one_letter_code
_entity_poly.pdbx_strand_id
1 'polypeptide(L)'
;MPSFDAAFDAASAEAPECAAQEGNPLGASTVKVTPSTSYPPSRSRIAATVESTPPLIASRTFWGISFTSFRHLCMFQPGHGSNANRRGDMKPAGPIDLCFFSGTGNTALAAARMAAEFDALGISTNLRAIEDTDPATLYSSGTIGIACPAAAFTTHPLVWRFVKNLRPGDGRGAFLLVTMSAATFGLVGRMRSLIESRGYYPLGALKIRMPSNFMLKSEDPRKSARVREAALTKAASFASRIAEGKTSWRRIRGLPDLVAAHLANDNPFEWMRRRFPLSVDPSVCTRCGICALHCPTSNVRMNDLPGFGDRCEFCMRCQSVCPVNAIRLNGKRFLQYRAKAEPWQADIQQ
;
A
#
# COMPACT_ATOMS: atom_id res chain seq x y z
N MET A 1 60.70 1.69 25.06
CA MET A 1 59.59 0.71 25.21
C MET A 1 58.71 0.85 23.98
N PRO A 2 58.50 -0.20 23.18
CA PRO A 2 58.55 -1.62 23.54
C PRO A 2 59.85 -2.33 23.11
N SER A 3 60.10 -3.49 23.72
CA SER A 3 61.10 -4.49 23.35
C SER A 3 60.37 -5.82 23.10
N PHE A 4 60.63 -6.36 21.92
CA PHE A 4 60.92 -7.75 21.54
C PHE A 4 60.35 -8.98 22.29
N ASP A 5 60.13 -9.99 21.45
CA ASP A 5 60.14 -11.45 21.66
C ASP A 5 58.78 -12.15 21.85
N ALA A 6 58.49 -13.34 21.31
CA ALA A 6 59.01 -14.20 20.24
C ALA A 6 58.18 -15.52 20.31
N ALA A 7 58.41 -16.43 19.34
CA ALA A 7 57.99 -17.85 19.25
C ALA A 7 56.62 -18.10 18.58
N PHE A 8 56.54 -18.61 17.33
CA PHE A 8 56.79 -20.00 16.86
C PHE A 8 56.10 -21.01 17.80
N ASP A 9 55.07 -21.76 17.39
CA ASP A 9 55.17 -22.89 16.47
C ASP A 9 53.79 -23.53 16.15
N ALA A 10 53.84 -24.36 15.12
CA ALA A 10 52.84 -25.16 14.40
C ALA A 10 51.60 -25.73 15.13
N ALA A 11 50.47 -25.74 14.42
CA ALA A 11 49.63 -26.95 14.22
C ALA A 11 48.62 -26.71 13.08
N SER A 12 48.95 -27.21 11.90
CA SER A 12 48.05 -27.38 10.76
C SER A 12 47.04 -28.48 11.08
N ALA A 13 45.74 -28.19 10.95
CA ALA A 13 44.70 -29.21 10.93
C ALA A 13 43.73 -28.89 9.79
N GLU A 14 43.73 -29.80 8.83
CA GLU A 14 42.98 -29.80 7.58
C GLU A 14 41.47 -29.91 7.84
N ALA A 15 40.69 -29.11 7.11
CA ALA A 15 39.24 -29.24 7.05
C ALA A 15 38.87 -30.23 5.93
N PRO A 16 38.01 -31.23 6.17
CA PRO A 16 37.70 -32.23 5.14
C PRO A 16 36.76 -31.66 4.07
N GLU A 17 37.17 -31.84 2.82
CA GLU A 17 36.35 -31.76 1.61
C GLU A 17 35.14 -32.70 1.74
N CYS A 18 33.94 -32.14 1.59
CA CYS A 18 32.74 -32.94 1.43
C CYS A 18 32.56 -33.25 -0.06
N ALA A 19 32.90 -34.48 -0.41
CA ALA A 19 32.84 -35.04 -1.76
C ALA A 19 31.42 -35.00 -2.34
N ALA A 20 31.35 -34.60 -3.60
CA ALA A 20 30.21 -34.75 -4.47
C ALA A 20 29.90 -36.25 -4.68
N GLN A 21 28.63 -36.62 -4.53
CA GLN A 21 28.11 -37.87 -5.08
C GLN A 21 27.26 -37.57 -6.31
N GLU A 22 27.66 -38.22 -7.40
CA GLU A 22 27.01 -38.24 -8.69
C GLU A 22 25.67 -39.00 -8.61
N GLY A 23 24.62 -38.38 -9.13
CA GLY A 23 23.34 -39.01 -9.44
C GLY A 23 22.85 -38.49 -10.80
N ASN A 24 22.96 -39.33 -11.83
CA ASN A 24 22.51 -39.06 -13.21
C ASN A 24 21.00 -39.39 -13.36
N PRO A 25 20.32 -39.08 -14.49
CA PRO A 25 19.41 -37.93 -14.60
C PRO A 25 17.96 -38.38 -14.92
N LEU A 26 16.96 -37.60 -14.51
CA LEU A 26 15.59 -37.77 -14.99
C LEU A 26 15.09 -36.50 -15.70
N GLY A 27 15.04 -36.59 -17.04
CA GLY A 27 13.99 -35.97 -17.86
C GLY A 27 13.95 -34.45 -17.95
N ALA A 28 14.92 -33.82 -18.62
CA ALA A 28 14.78 -32.46 -19.11
C ALA A 28 13.83 -32.42 -20.33
N SER A 29 12.55 -32.11 -20.10
CA SER A 29 11.64 -31.70 -21.17
C SER A 29 11.93 -30.24 -21.53
N THR A 30 12.57 -30.04 -22.68
CA THR A 30 12.83 -28.73 -23.27
C THR A 30 11.55 -28.17 -23.88
N VAL A 31 10.83 -27.32 -23.14
CA VAL A 31 9.78 -26.47 -23.73
C VAL A 31 10.44 -25.26 -24.37
N LYS A 32 10.63 -25.32 -25.69
CA LYS A 32 10.93 -24.15 -26.52
C LYS A 32 9.75 -23.19 -26.45
N VAL A 33 9.90 -22.07 -25.73
CA VAL A 33 8.95 -20.95 -25.80
C VAL A 33 9.42 -20.03 -26.93
N THR A 34 8.77 -20.15 -28.09
CA THR A 34 8.81 -19.13 -29.16
C THR A 34 7.95 -17.94 -28.75
N PRO A 35 8.40 -16.68 -28.91
CA PRO A 35 7.56 -15.52 -28.62
C PRO A 35 6.51 -15.36 -29.73
N SER A 36 5.24 -15.61 -29.43
CA SER A 36 4.13 -15.25 -30.31
C SER A 36 3.80 -13.76 -30.11
N THR A 37 4.11 -12.98 -31.13
CA THR A 37 3.64 -11.61 -31.32
C THR A 37 2.18 -11.63 -31.73
N SER A 38 1.27 -11.16 -30.87
CA SER A 38 -0.02 -10.64 -31.32
C SER A 38 -0.59 -9.65 -30.30
N TYR A 39 -0.39 -8.36 -30.58
CA TYR A 39 -1.15 -7.26 -29.98
C TYR A 39 -2.54 -7.21 -30.65
N PRO A 40 -3.65 -7.08 -29.89
CA PRO A 40 -4.93 -6.71 -30.49
C PRO A 40 -4.98 -5.20 -30.79
N PRO A 41 -5.65 -4.78 -31.88
CA PRO A 41 -5.64 -3.41 -32.35
C PRO A 41 -6.61 -2.50 -31.59
N SER A 42 -6.24 -1.22 -31.56
CA SER A 42 -7.01 -0.06 -31.16
C SER A 42 -8.42 -0.02 -31.77
N ARG A 43 -9.44 0.25 -30.95
CA ARG A 43 -10.78 0.62 -31.43
C ARG A 43 -10.99 2.13 -31.43
N SER A 44 -11.00 2.65 -32.66
CA SER A 44 -11.95 3.59 -33.27
C SER A 44 -12.40 4.84 -32.51
N ARG A 45 -12.03 5.96 -33.15
CA ARG A 45 -12.60 7.31 -33.09
C ARG A 45 -14.13 7.30 -33.11
N ILE A 46 -14.74 8.12 -32.27
CA ILE A 46 -16.05 8.71 -32.52
C ILE A 46 -15.83 10.21 -32.67
N ALA A 47 -16.21 10.72 -33.83
CA ALA A 47 -16.28 12.13 -34.13
C ALA A 47 -17.49 12.74 -33.40
N ALA A 48 -17.30 13.90 -32.79
CA ALA A 48 -18.39 14.83 -32.47
C ALA A 48 -17.91 16.24 -32.79
N THR A 49 -18.78 16.96 -33.46
CA THR A 49 -18.60 18.18 -34.24
C THR A 49 -18.31 19.41 -33.39
N VAL A 50 -17.59 20.33 -34.04
CA VAL A 50 -17.29 21.70 -33.61
C VAL A 50 -18.55 22.55 -33.75
N GLU A 51 -18.91 23.29 -32.70
CA GLU A 51 -19.73 24.49 -32.82
C GLU A 51 -19.16 25.60 -31.93
N SER A 52 -19.26 26.81 -32.46
CA SER A 52 -18.49 28.03 -32.18
C SER A 52 -18.97 28.85 -30.98
N THR A 53 -18.02 29.46 -30.26
CA THR A 53 -18.13 30.69 -29.42
C THR A 53 -18.41 31.94 -30.28
N PRO A 54 -18.63 33.20 -29.77
CA PRO A 54 -18.49 33.81 -28.41
C PRO A 54 -19.70 34.78 -28.09
N PRO A 55 -19.64 35.87 -27.27
CA PRO A 55 -18.59 36.42 -26.40
C PRO A 55 -18.98 36.90 -24.97
N LEU A 56 -17.90 37.29 -24.28
CA LEU A 56 -17.69 37.92 -22.98
C LEU A 56 -18.60 39.13 -22.66
N ILE A 57 -19.05 39.21 -21.39
CA ILE A 57 -19.26 40.49 -20.68
C ILE A 57 -18.77 40.35 -19.23
N ALA A 58 -17.97 41.32 -18.81
CA ALA A 58 -17.50 41.53 -17.45
C ALA A 58 -18.55 42.31 -16.63
N SER A 59 -18.72 41.98 -15.35
CA SER A 59 -18.97 42.99 -14.32
C SER A 59 -18.73 42.43 -12.91
N ARG A 60 -18.21 43.31 -12.06
CA ARG A 60 -17.93 43.13 -10.64
C ARG A 60 -19.23 43.16 -9.82
N THR A 61 -19.05 42.75 -8.57
CA THR A 61 -19.54 43.38 -7.32
C THR A 61 -20.85 42.93 -6.65
N PHE A 62 -20.71 42.80 -5.32
CA PHE A 62 -21.65 43.08 -4.21
C PHE A 62 -22.58 41.98 -3.64
N TRP A 63 -22.29 41.67 -2.37
CA TRP A 63 -23.13 41.37 -1.20
C TRP A 63 -24.59 40.89 -1.38
N GLY A 64 -24.91 39.84 -0.62
CA GLY A 64 -25.91 39.99 0.44
C GLY A 64 -27.28 39.28 0.28
N ILE A 65 -27.49 38.34 1.20
CA ILE A 65 -28.73 38.11 1.98
C ILE A 65 -29.84 37.20 1.38
N SER A 66 -30.17 36.21 2.24
CA SER A 66 -31.41 35.43 2.45
C SER A 66 -32.12 34.73 1.30
N PHE A 67 -32.29 33.41 1.50
CA PHE A 67 -33.58 32.78 1.23
C PHE A 67 -34.06 31.95 2.43
N THR A 68 -35.19 32.39 2.96
CA THR A 68 -36.09 31.69 3.86
C THR A 68 -36.74 30.49 3.17
N SER A 69 -36.94 29.44 3.96
CA SER A 69 -38.03 28.46 3.91
C SER A 69 -38.46 27.88 2.55
N PHE A 70 -38.05 26.64 2.29
CA PHE A 70 -38.94 25.66 1.66
C PHE A 70 -39.03 24.41 2.53
N ARG A 71 -40.25 24.18 3.02
CA ARG A 71 -40.70 23.04 3.80
C ARG A 71 -41.63 22.27 2.87
N HIS A 72 -41.23 21.09 2.38
CA HIS A 72 -42.14 19.94 2.28
C HIS A 72 -41.49 18.64 1.78
N LEU A 73 -41.91 17.57 2.46
CA LEU A 73 -42.01 16.16 2.08
C LEU A 73 -40.72 15.39 1.76
N CYS A 74 -40.23 14.69 2.78
CA CYS A 74 -40.02 13.24 2.68
C CYS A 74 -40.19 12.64 4.09
N MET A 75 -41.39 12.10 4.35
CA MET A 75 -41.62 11.22 5.50
C MET A 75 -40.89 9.91 5.23
N PHE A 76 -39.74 9.72 5.88
CA PHE A 76 -39.20 8.39 6.15
C PHE A 76 -39.30 8.18 7.66
N GLN A 77 -40.21 7.28 8.07
CA GLN A 77 -40.29 6.84 9.45
C GLN A 77 -39.00 6.08 9.81
N PRO A 78 -38.33 6.41 10.93
CA PRO A 78 -37.34 5.50 11.50
C PRO A 78 -38.09 4.44 12.32
N GLY A 79 -38.10 3.21 11.80
CA GLY A 79 -38.46 2.04 12.60
C GLY A 79 -37.58 1.97 13.84
N HIS A 80 -38.20 2.02 15.01
CA HIS A 80 -37.58 1.76 16.30
C HIS A 80 -37.15 0.29 16.39
N GLY A 81 -35.87 0.05 16.07
CA GLY A 81 -35.13 -1.14 16.49
C GLY A 81 -34.13 -0.74 17.58
N SER A 82 -34.56 -0.82 18.83
CA SER A 82 -33.75 -0.65 20.03
C SER A 82 -32.63 -1.71 20.10
N ASN A 83 -31.38 -1.32 19.85
CA ASN A 83 -30.24 -1.95 20.53
C ASN A 83 -28.98 -1.06 20.50
N ALA A 84 -29.09 0.13 21.09
CA ALA A 84 -27.97 1.00 21.34
C ALA A 84 -27.23 0.58 22.63
N ASN A 85 -26.60 -0.61 22.68
CA ASN A 85 -25.56 -0.89 23.70
C ASN A 85 -24.64 -2.11 23.47
N ARG A 86 -24.19 -2.39 22.25
CA ARG A 86 -23.13 -3.42 21.99
C ARG A 86 -22.01 -2.91 21.08
N ARG A 87 -21.47 -1.72 21.37
CA ARG A 87 -20.42 -1.08 20.53
C ARG A 87 -18.98 -1.50 20.89
N GLY A 88 -18.80 -2.40 21.85
CA GLY A 88 -17.49 -2.78 22.41
C GLY A 88 -16.89 -4.10 21.96
N ASP A 89 -17.68 -5.05 21.42
CA ASP A 89 -17.28 -6.47 21.39
C ASP A 89 -17.50 -7.16 20.03
N MET A 90 -17.62 -6.37 18.95
CA MET A 90 -17.89 -6.94 17.64
C MET A 90 -16.64 -7.64 17.09
N LYS A 91 -16.77 -8.94 16.80
CA LYS A 91 -15.71 -9.79 16.23
C LYS A 91 -15.84 -9.84 14.69
N PRO A 92 -14.78 -10.27 13.97
CA PRO A 92 -14.93 -10.70 12.59
C PRO A 92 -16.04 -11.74 12.48
N ALA A 93 -16.95 -11.53 11.53
CA ALA A 93 -17.99 -12.49 11.20
C ALA A 93 -17.63 -13.16 9.88
N GLY A 94 -17.23 -14.43 9.91
CA GLY A 94 -16.88 -15.22 8.71
C GLY A 94 -15.46 -14.95 8.17
N PRO A 95 -15.19 -15.30 6.90
CA PRO A 95 -13.86 -15.17 6.30
C PRO A 95 -13.42 -13.71 6.19
N ILE A 96 -12.10 -13.51 6.13
CA ILE A 96 -11.47 -12.20 6.00
C ILE A 96 -10.89 -12.04 4.59
N ASP A 97 -11.29 -11.00 3.85
CA ASP A 97 -10.48 -10.49 2.74
C ASP A 97 -9.52 -9.43 3.29
N LEU A 98 -8.24 -9.77 3.43
CA LEU A 98 -7.19 -8.85 3.84
C LEU A 98 -6.52 -8.24 2.60
N CYS A 99 -7.00 -7.07 2.19
CA CYS A 99 -6.51 -6.35 1.02
C CYS A 99 -5.34 -5.45 1.41
N PHE A 100 -4.19 -5.59 0.77
CA PHE A 100 -3.00 -4.79 1.07
C PHE A 100 -2.41 -4.09 -0.15
N PHE A 101 -1.80 -2.93 0.05
CA PHE A 101 -0.91 -2.31 -0.91
C PHE A 101 0.49 -2.22 -0.34
N SER A 102 1.53 -2.57 -1.11
CA SER A 102 2.91 -2.38 -0.65
C SER A 102 3.88 -2.00 -1.76
N GLY A 103 4.56 -0.87 -1.61
CA GLY A 103 5.59 -0.44 -2.55
C GLY A 103 6.90 -1.20 -2.39
N THR A 104 7.38 -1.35 -1.15
CA THR A 104 8.72 -1.89 -0.82
C THR A 104 8.69 -3.03 0.20
N GLY A 105 7.53 -3.64 0.43
CA GLY A 105 7.37 -4.92 1.14
C GLY A 105 7.01 -4.83 2.62
N ASN A 106 7.16 -3.68 3.28
CA ASN A 106 6.85 -3.53 4.71
C ASN A 106 5.39 -3.90 5.04
N THR A 107 4.45 -3.37 4.25
CA THR A 107 3.02 -3.61 4.44
C THR A 107 2.63 -5.04 4.07
N ALA A 108 3.25 -5.60 3.02
CA ALA A 108 3.03 -6.99 2.63
C ALA A 108 3.43 -7.96 3.76
N LEU A 109 4.61 -7.76 4.36
CA LEU A 109 5.08 -8.59 5.49
C LEU A 109 4.14 -8.51 6.70
N ALA A 110 3.66 -7.30 7.04
CA ALA A 110 2.76 -7.13 8.17
C ALA A 110 1.35 -7.71 7.90
N ALA A 111 0.85 -7.58 6.67
CA ALA A 111 -0.42 -8.18 6.27
C ALA A 111 -0.33 -9.72 6.23
N ALA A 112 0.75 -10.28 5.68
CA ALA A 112 1.00 -11.71 5.70
C ALA A 112 1.08 -12.27 7.12
N ARG A 113 1.76 -11.55 8.04
CA ARG A 113 1.80 -11.96 9.45
C ARG A 113 0.41 -11.92 10.11
N MET A 114 -0.43 -10.93 9.79
CA MET A 114 -1.82 -10.92 10.28
C MET A 114 -2.64 -12.08 9.71
N ALA A 115 -2.49 -12.38 8.42
CA ALA A 115 -3.19 -13.49 7.78
C ALA A 115 -2.84 -14.82 8.44
N ALA A 116 -1.54 -15.11 8.61
CA ALA A 116 -1.09 -16.32 9.29
C ALA A 116 -1.62 -16.44 10.74
N GLU A 117 -1.70 -15.31 11.47
CA GLU A 117 -2.30 -15.30 12.81
C GLU A 117 -3.81 -15.59 12.78
N PHE A 118 -4.55 -15.02 11.84
CA PHE A 118 -5.98 -15.31 11.69
C PHE A 118 -6.21 -16.78 11.31
N ASP A 119 -5.42 -17.33 10.39
CA ASP A 119 -5.51 -18.73 9.99
C ASP A 119 -5.20 -19.67 11.17
N ALA A 120 -4.18 -19.35 11.99
CA ALA A 120 -3.87 -20.09 13.22
C ALA A 120 -5.00 -20.04 14.27
N LEU A 121 -5.82 -18.98 14.24
CA LEU A 121 -7.02 -18.83 15.08
C LEU A 121 -8.28 -19.45 14.43
N GLY A 122 -8.15 -20.14 13.29
CA GLY A 122 -9.26 -20.77 12.58
C GLY A 122 -10.14 -19.81 11.79
N ILE A 123 -9.67 -18.59 11.52
CA ILE A 123 -10.39 -17.59 10.72
C ILE A 123 -9.77 -17.56 9.33
N SER A 124 -10.47 -18.17 8.36
CA SER A 124 -10.02 -18.22 6.96
C SER A 124 -9.73 -16.82 6.43
N THR A 125 -8.50 -16.60 5.99
CA THR A 125 -8.06 -15.32 5.45
C THR A 125 -7.64 -15.44 3.99
N ASN A 126 -8.12 -14.51 3.17
CA ASN A 126 -7.71 -14.34 1.80
C ASN A 126 -6.89 -13.05 1.67
N LEU A 127 -5.58 -13.21 1.45
CA LEU A 127 -4.64 -12.10 1.35
C LEU A 127 -4.54 -11.62 -0.11
N ARG A 128 -4.90 -10.36 -0.37
CA ARG A 128 -5.07 -9.83 -1.73
C ARG A 128 -4.32 -8.53 -1.96
N ALA A 129 -3.55 -8.43 -3.06
CA ALA A 129 -2.92 -7.17 -3.45
C ALA A 129 -3.96 -6.21 -4.04
N ILE A 130 -4.03 -4.98 -3.52
CA ILE A 130 -5.05 -3.98 -3.89
C ILE A 130 -5.00 -3.63 -5.38
N GLU A 131 -3.80 -3.54 -5.96
CA GLU A 131 -3.62 -3.19 -7.37
C GLU A 131 -4.12 -4.27 -8.34
N ASP A 132 -4.22 -5.52 -7.89
CA ASP A 132 -4.59 -6.69 -8.70
C ASP A 132 -5.99 -7.21 -8.34
N THR A 133 -6.71 -6.51 -7.46
CA THR A 133 -8.01 -6.94 -6.93
C THR A 133 -9.12 -6.04 -7.41
N ASP A 134 -10.13 -6.64 -8.07
CA ASP A 134 -11.42 -5.99 -8.27
C ASP A 134 -12.25 -6.09 -6.97
N PRO A 135 -12.62 -4.96 -6.33
CA PRO A 135 -13.49 -4.95 -5.15
C PRO A 135 -14.79 -5.74 -5.30
N ALA A 136 -15.30 -5.92 -6.52
CA ALA A 136 -16.50 -6.71 -6.78
C ALA A 136 -16.31 -8.21 -6.52
N THR A 137 -15.07 -8.72 -6.51
CA THR A 137 -14.73 -10.14 -6.33
C THR A 137 -14.48 -10.53 -4.87
N LEU A 138 -14.49 -9.57 -3.95
CA LEU A 138 -14.41 -9.82 -2.51
C LEU A 138 -15.66 -10.59 -2.03
N TYR A 139 -15.52 -11.32 -0.93
CA TYR A 139 -16.64 -12.03 -0.31
C TYR A 139 -17.79 -11.06 -0.05
N SER A 140 -19.03 -11.50 -0.34
CA SER A 140 -20.25 -10.71 -0.10
C SER A 140 -20.60 -10.65 1.39
N SER A 141 -20.28 -11.71 2.13
CA SER A 141 -20.27 -11.77 3.60
C SER A 141 -18.82 -11.75 4.12
N GLY A 142 -18.60 -11.73 5.43
CA GLY A 142 -17.23 -11.70 5.96
C GLY A 142 -16.79 -10.35 6.52
N THR A 143 -15.49 -10.24 6.78
CA THR A 143 -14.83 -9.04 7.28
C THR A 143 -13.80 -8.54 6.26
N ILE A 144 -13.63 -7.22 6.15
CA ILE A 144 -12.62 -6.63 5.25
C ILE A 144 -11.46 -6.04 6.05
N GLY A 145 -10.24 -6.49 5.76
CA GLY A 145 -9.02 -5.86 6.23
C GLY A 145 -8.41 -4.98 5.15
N ILE A 146 -8.02 -3.75 5.51
CA ILE A 146 -7.23 -2.88 4.63
C ILE A 146 -5.86 -2.67 5.24
N ALA A 147 -4.79 -3.02 4.53
CA ALA A 147 -3.42 -2.79 4.95
C ALA A 147 -2.70 -1.87 3.97
N CYS A 148 -2.25 -0.69 4.42
CA CYS A 148 -1.63 0.29 3.53
C CYS A 148 -0.47 1.06 4.16
N PRO A 149 0.47 1.57 3.37
CA PRO A 149 1.48 2.51 3.86
C PRO A 149 0.88 3.90 4.03
N ALA A 150 1.34 4.60 5.06
CA ALA A 150 1.23 6.05 5.14
C ALA A 150 2.19 6.68 4.13
N ALA A 151 1.68 7.57 3.28
CA ALA A 151 2.45 8.29 2.26
C ALA A 151 1.90 9.71 2.12
N ALA A 152 2.79 10.70 2.06
CA ALA A 152 2.43 12.12 1.97
C ALA A 152 1.34 12.55 2.99
N PHE A 153 1.48 12.10 4.25
CA PHE A 153 0.54 12.35 5.35
C PHE A 153 -0.90 11.81 5.14
N THR A 154 -1.07 10.95 4.15
CA THR A 154 -2.30 10.22 3.79
C THR A 154 -1.91 8.77 3.46
N THR A 155 -2.63 8.11 2.55
CA THR A 155 -2.18 6.91 1.83
C THR A 155 -2.26 7.12 0.32
N HIS A 156 -1.85 6.12 -0.47
CA HIS A 156 -1.77 6.16 -1.93
C HIS A 156 -3.17 6.31 -2.57
N PRO A 157 -3.34 7.17 -3.60
CA PRO A 157 -4.62 7.33 -4.31
C PRO A 157 -5.25 6.02 -4.80
N LEU A 158 -4.45 5.02 -5.18
CA LEU A 158 -4.97 3.69 -5.52
C LEU A 158 -5.69 3.00 -4.35
N VAL A 159 -5.22 3.16 -3.13
CA VAL A 159 -5.86 2.61 -1.93
C VAL A 159 -7.18 3.35 -1.66
N TRP A 160 -7.18 4.68 -1.78
CA TRP A 160 -8.41 5.47 -1.64
C TRP A 160 -9.46 5.09 -2.68
N ARG A 161 -9.07 4.91 -3.95
CA ARG A 161 -9.96 4.43 -5.01
C ARG A 161 -10.52 3.05 -4.70
N PHE A 162 -9.67 2.12 -4.25
CA PHE A 162 -10.10 0.78 -3.87
C PHE A 162 -11.20 0.81 -2.80
N VAL A 163 -10.97 1.54 -1.71
CA VAL A 163 -11.95 1.62 -0.59
C VAL A 163 -13.24 2.32 -1.01
N LYS A 164 -13.18 3.36 -1.85
CA LYS A 164 -14.37 4.03 -2.40
C LYS A 164 -15.23 3.08 -3.25
N ASN A 165 -14.59 2.13 -3.94
CA ASN A 165 -15.24 1.19 -4.85
C ASN A 165 -15.62 -0.15 -4.20
N LEU A 166 -15.40 -0.34 -2.89
CA LEU A 166 -15.95 -1.49 -2.16
C LEU A 166 -17.46 -1.58 -2.35
N ARG A 167 -18.04 -2.78 -2.31
CA ARG A 167 -19.49 -3.00 -2.21
C ARG A 167 -20.03 -2.41 -0.89
N PRO A 168 -21.35 -2.10 -0.79
CA PRO A 168 -21.95 -1.71 0.47
C PRO A 168 -21.60 -2.71 1.57
N GLY A 169 -21.23 -2.20 2.73
CA GLY A 169 -20.77 -3.03 3.84
C GLY A 169 -21.89 -3.76 4.55
N ASP A 170 -23.12 -3.24 4.53
CA ASP A 170 -24.30 -3.85 5.15
C ASP A 170 -24.04 -4.29 6.61
N GLY A 171 -23.27 -3.50 7.36
CA GLY A 171 -22.90 -3.76 8.75
C GLY A 171 -21.68 -4.67 8.95
N ARG A 172 -21.06 -5.18 7.87
CA ARG A 172 -19.85 -6.00 7.94
C ARG A 172 -18.71 -5.29 8.64
N GLY A 173 -17.90 -6.06 9.37
CA GLY A 173 -16.72 -5.55 10.03
C GLY A 173 -15.64 -5.13 9.03
N ALA A 174 -14.93 -4.05 9.37
CA ALA A 174 -13.73 -3.63 8.67
C ALA A 174 -12.63 -3.18 9.64
N PHE A 175 -11.37 -3.51 9.33
CA PHE A 175 -10.21 -3.05 10.11
C PHE A 175 -9.12 -2.45 9.22
N LEU A 176 -8.25 -1.66 9.84
CA LEU A 176 -7.17 -0.95 9.15
C LEU A 176 -5.80 -1.26 9.78
N LEU A 177 -4.83 -1.62 8.95
CA LEU A 177 -3.42 -1.66 9.29
C LEU A 177 -2.68 -0.56 8.50
N VAL A 178 -1.92 0.29 9.20
CA VAL A 178 -1.08 1.30 8.57
C VAL A 178 0.39 1.11 8.93
N THR A 179 1.25 0.91 7.93
CA THR A 179 2.71 0.97 8.11
C THR A 179 3.23 2.39 7.87
N MET A 180 4.12 2.89 8.73
CA MET A 180 4.67 4.24 8.59
C MET A 180 6.12 4.32 9.09
N SER A 181 6.95 5.20 8.51
CA SER A 181 8.26 5.54 9.08
C SER A 181 8.19 6.79 9.97
N ALA A 182 7.23 7.68 9.73
CA ALA A 182 7.05 8.94 10.44
C ALA A 182 5.62 9.08 11.01
N ALA A 183 4.81 9.99 10.47
CA ALA A 183 3.47 10.30 10.96
C ALA A 183 2.39 10.02 9.90
N THR A 184 1.18 9.75 10.38
CA THR A 184 -0.02 9.41 9.59
C THR A 184 -1.04 10.54 9.53
N PHE A 185 -0.94 11.52 10.43
CA PHE A 185 -1.90 12.63 10.56
C PHE A 185 -3.36 12.14 10.51
N GLY A 186 -4.19 12.76 9.68
CA GLY A 186 -5.62 12.46 9.57
C GLY A 186 -5.98 11.17 8.82
N LEU A 187 -5.01 10.39 8.32
CA LEU A 187 -5.29 9.17 7.53
C LEU A 187 -6.27 8.22 8.23
N VAL A 188 -5.99 7.86 9.49
CA VAL A 188 -6.78 6.86 10.22
C VAL A 188 -8.21 7.37 10.49
N GLY A 189 -8.38 8.66 10.75
CA GLY A 189 -9.70 9.28 10.93
C GLY A 189 -10.48 9.32 9.62
N ARG A 190 -9.85 9.80 8.53
CA ARG A 190 -10.48 9.87 7.20
C ARG A 190 -10.87 8.49 6.66
N MET A 191 -10.00 7.50 6.83
CA MET A 191 -10.28 6.13 6.41
C MET A 191 -11.47 5.55 7.19
N ARG A 192 -11.57 5.85 8.49
CA ARG A 192 -12.75 5.48 9.28
C ARG A 192 -14.02 6.05 8.70
N SER A 193 -14.05 7.36 8.45
CA SER A 193 -15.23 8.04 7.93
C SER A 193 -15.66 7.48 6.57
N LEU A 194 -14.69 7.11 5.72
CA LEU A 194 -14.97 6.47 4.44
C LEU A 194 -15.52 5.04 4.60
N ILE A 195 -14.95 4.23 5.49
CA ILE A 195 -15.44 2.88 5.78
C ILE A 195 -16.87 2.93 6.37
N GLU A 196 -17.12 3.83 7.32
CA GLU A 196 -18.45 4.05 7.90
C GLU A 196 -19.46 4.54 6.84
N SER A 197 -19.08 5.47 5.96
CA SER A 197 -19.96 5.93 4.87
C SER A 197 -20.22 4.85 3.82
N ARG A 198 -19.35 3.83 3.73
CA ARG A 198 -19.58 2.64 2.92
C ARG A 198 -20.49 1.58 3.59
N GLY A 199 -20.94 1.81 4.83
CA GLY A 199 -21.84 0.92 5.56
C GLY A 199 -21.12 -0.19 6.34
N TYR A 200 -19.80 -0.09 6.51
CA TYR A 200 -19.03 -1.05 7.31
C TYR A 200 -18.91 -0.59 8.77
N TYR A 201 -18.77 -1.56 9.67
CA TYR A 201 -18.49 -1.32 11.08
C TYR A 201 -16.98 -1.29 11.34
N PRO A 202 -16.42 -0.21 11.90
CA PRO A 202 -14.98 -0.06 12.08
C PRO A 202 -14.49 -0.83 13.33
N LEU A 203 -14.05 -2.08 13.14
CA LEU A 203 -13.58 -2.99 14.19
C LEU A 203 -12.35 -2.44 14.92
N GLY A 204 -11.35 -2.00 14.16
CA GLY A 204 -10.07 -1.58 14.74
C GLY A 204 -9.16 -0.90 13.73
N ALA A 205 -8.22 -0.10 14.23
CA ALA A 205 -7.12 0.43 13.43
C ALA A 205 -5.79 0.36 14.19
N LEU A 206 -4.75 -0.12 13.52
CA LEU A 206 -3.39 -0.17 14.03
C LEU A 206 -2.46 0.65 13.15
N LYS A 207 -1.57 1.42 13.80
CA LYS A 207 -0.41 2.06 13.16
C LYS A 207 0.86 1.39 13.66
N ILE A 208 1.71 0.92 12.77
CA ILE A 208 3.01 0.33 13.10
C ILE A 208 4.15 1.08 12.45
N ARG A 209 5.25 1.23 13.20
CA ARG A 209 6.49 1.81 12.69
C ARG A 209 7.24 0.76 11.88
N MET A 210 7.69 1.13 10.70
CA MET A 210 8.50 0.32 9.79
C MET A 210 9.68 1.15 9.26
N PRO A 211 10.75 0.52 8.76
CA PRO A 211 11.86 1.26 8.15
C PRO A 211 11.40 2.14 6.98
N SER A 212 12.09 3.27 6.78
CA SER A 212 11.74 4.23 5.73
C SER A 212 12.18 3.75 4.36
N ASN A 213 11.37 4.03 3.34
CA ASN A 213 11.67 3.73 1.94
C ASN A 213 11.79 4.98 1.05
N PHE A 214 11.58 6.17 1.60
CA PHE A 214 11.57 7.43 0.86
C PHE A 214 12.76 8.30 1.25
N MET A 215 13.51 8.78 0.27
CA MET A 215 14.74 9.59 0.46
C MET A 215 15.74 9.00 1.46
N LEU A 216 15.88 7.68 1.47
CA LEU A 216 16.76 6.97 2.38
C LEU A 216 18.23 7.26 2.03
N LYS A 217 18.98 7.89 2.94
CA LYS A 217 20.41 8.20 2.76
C LYS A 217 21.33 7.15 3.34
N SER A 218 20.92 6.53 4.44
CA SER A 218 21.64 5.47 5.13
C SER A 218 20.65 4.52 5.79
N GLU A 219 21.09 3.29 6.00
CA GLU A 219 20.35 2.26 6.72
C GLU A 219 21.29 1.54 7.68
N ASP A 220 20.80 1.26 8.88
CA ASP A 220 21.40 0.28 9.77
C ASP A 220 20.55 -1.00 9.67
N PRO A 221 21.08 -2.07 9.03
CA PRO A 221 20.33 -3.31 8.84
C PRO A 221 19.85 -3.96 10.15
N ARG A 222 20.64 -3.86 11.23
CA ARG A 222 20.26 -4.43 12.53
C ARG A 222 19.10 -3.67 13.14
N LYS A 223 19.14 -2.33 13.07
CA LYS A 223 18.02 -1.49 13.50
C LYS A 223 16.78 -1.74 12.66
N SER A 224 16.91 -1.82 11.34
CA SER A 224 15.81 -2.12 10.43
C SER A 224 15.17 -3.48 10.72
N ALA A 225 15.97 -4.51 11.00
CA ALA A 225 15.49 -5.83 11.39
C ALA A 225 14.70 -5.77 12.71
N ARG A 226 15.24 -5.16 13.76
CA ARG A 226 14.56 -5.00 15.07
C ARG A 226 13.24 -4.25 14.97
N VAL A 227 13.21 -3.14 14.21
CA VAL A 227 11.98 -2.36 13.99
C VAL A 227 10.93 -3.20 13.27
N ARG A 228 11.34 -3.97 12.26
CA ARG A 228 10.46 -4.86 11.50
C ARG A 228 9.89 -5.97 12.38
N GLU A 229 10.74 -6.66 13.14
CA GLU A 229 10.32 -7.72 14.06
C GLU A 229 9.29 -7.22 15.08
N ALA A 230 9.58 -6.10 15.76
CA ALA A 230 8.63 -5.49 16.69
C ALA A 230 7.31 -5.08 16.02
N ALA A 231 7.35 -4.69 14.75
CA ALA A 231 6.15 -4.35 13.98
C ALA A 231 5.33 -5.60 13.62
N LEU A 232 5.98 -6.71 13.28
CA LEU A 232 5.31 -7.99 12.99
C LEU A 232 4.67 -8.59 14.25
N THR A 233 5.34 -8.51 15.40
CA THR A 233 4.75 -8.91 16.69
C THR A 233 3.50 -8.08 17.03
N LYS A 234 3.53 -6.77 16.77
CA LYS A 234 2.35 -5.90 16.95
C LYS A 234 1.23 -6.21 15.96
N ALA A 235 1.56 -6.56 14.71
CA ALA A 235 0.59 -6.94 13.69
C ALA A 235 -0.14 -8.24 14.10
N ALA A 236 0.60 -9.26 14.53
CA ALA A 236 0.04 -10.50 15.05
C ALA A 236 -0.88 -10.25 16.26
N SER A 237 -0.37 -9.55 17.29
CA SER A 237 -1.16 -9.22 18.48
C SER A 237 -2.45 -8.46 18.14
N PHE A 238 -2.44 -7.60 17.11
CA PHE A 238 -3.63 -6.91 16.66
C PHE A 238 -4.62 -7.82 15.94
N ALA A 239 -4.17 -8.79 15.15
CA ALA A 239 -5.03 -9.82 14.58
C ALA A 239 -5.72 -10.65 15.67
N SER A 240 -4.98 -11.14 16.69
CA SER A 240 -5.57 -11.88 17.81
C SER A 240 -6.60 -11.02 18.57
N ARG A 241 -6.28 -9.75 18.83
CA ARG A 241 -7.22 -8.82 19.48
C ARG A 241 -8.46 -8.52 18.63
N ILE A 242 -8.33 -8.47 17.30
CA ILE A 242 -9.48 -8.34 16.39
C ILE A 242 -10.37 -9.58 16.54
N ALA A 243 -9.80 -10.78 16.47
CA ALA A 243 -10.52 -12.05 16.61
C ALA A 243 -11.27 -12.14 17.95
N GLU A 244 -10.67 -11.61 19.02
CA GLU A 244 -11.28 -11.55 20.35
C GLU A 244 -12.35 -10.44 20.50
N GLY A 245 -12.48 -9.53 19.53
CA GLY A 245 -13.36 -8.36 19.64
C GLY A 245 -12.81 -7.27 20.57
N LYS A 246 -11.54 -7.35 20.96
CA LYS A 246 -10.88 -6.43 21.93
C LYS A 246 -10.17 -5.27 21.25
N THR A 247 -10.62 -4.85 20.08
CA THR A 247 -10.07 -3.67 19.39
C THR A 247 -11.08 -2.55 19.35
N SER A 248 -10.59 -1.34 19.14
CA SER A 248 -11.46 -0.22 18.84
C SER A 248 -10.81 0.65 17.79
N TRP A 249 -11.60 1.03 16.80
CA TRP A 249 -11.32 2.23 16.04
C TRP A 249 -12.06 3.34 16.77
N ARG A 250 -11.37 4.31 17.37
CA ARG A 250 -12.02 5.44 18.07
C ARG A 250 -12.15 6.66 17.16
N ARG A 251 -13.25 7.40 17.25
CA ARG A 251 -13.34 8.74 16.62
C ARG A 251 -12.52 9.68 17.47
N ILE A 252 -11.59 10.39 16.85
CA ILE A 252 -10.92 11.52 17.48
C ILE A 252 -11.87 12.70 17.27
N ARG A 253 -12.47 13.22 18.34
CA ARG A 253 -13.35 14.40 18.28
C ARG A 253 -12.52 15.66 18.49
N GLY A 254 -12.58 16.64 17.57
CA GLY A 254 -12.00 17.98 17.76
C GLY A 254 -11.38 18.62 16.50
N LEU A 255 -10.70 19.76 16.70
CA LEU A 255 -9.98 20.59 15.72
C LEU A 255 -9.09 19.85 14.67
N PRO A 256 -8.52 18.65 14.95
CA PRO A 256 -7.72 17.91 13.97
C PRO A 256 -8.46 17.54 12.67
N ASP A 257 -9.78 17.38 12.69
CA ASP A 257 -10.55 17.03 11.47
C ASP A 257 -10.67 18.24 10.51
N LEU A 258 -10.80 19.45 11.05
CA LEU A 258 -10.79 20.71 10.28
C LEU A 258 -9.41 21.00 9.70
N VAL A 259 -8.34 20.77 10.47
CA VAL A 259 -6.95 20.90 9.99
C VAL A 259 -6.61 19.80 8.97
N ALA A 260 -7.08 18.57 9.18
CA ALA A 260 -6.91 17.48 8.22
C ALA A 260 -7.72 17.71 6.93
N ALA A 261 -8.86 18.41 7.00
CA ALA A 261 -9.63 18.86 5.84
C ALA A 261 -8.95 20.03 5.11
N HIS A 262 -8.35 20.99 5.83
CA HIS A 262 -7.58 22.11 5.24
C HIS A 262 -6.24 21.67 4.64
N LEU A 263 -5.54 20.71 5.25
CA LEU A 263 -4.36 20.06 4.67
C LEU A 263 -4.71 19.08 3.54
N ALA A 264 -6.00 18.85 3.28
CA ALA A 264 -6.47 18.02 2.17
C ALA A 264 -6.62 18.78 0.85
N ASN A 265 -6.20 20.06 0.77
CA ASN A 265 -6.17 20.79 -0.49
C ASN A 265 -5.28 20.06 -1.52
N ASP A 266 -5.79 20.02 -2.75
CA ASP A 266 -5.26 19.50 -4.02
C ASP A 266 -4.09 18.51 -3.95
N ASN A 267 -4.44 17.22 -4.10
CA ASN A 267 -3.59 16.09 -4.46
C ASN A 267 -2.12 16.20 -3.98
N PRO A 268 -1.77 15.79 -2.73
CA PRO A 268 -0.40 15.91 -2.22
C PRO A 268 0.64 15.18 -3.10
N PHE A 269 0.22 14.20 -3.89
CA PHE A 269 1.10 13.51 -4.83
C PHE A 269 1.44 14.37 -6.04
N GLU A 270 0.59 15.32 -6.44
CA GLU A 270 0.92 16.31 -7.48
C GLU A 270 2.03 17.24 -7.04
N TRP A 271 1.91 17.78 -5.82
CA TRP A 271 2.99 18.54 -5.21
C TRP A 271 4.29 17.72 -5.13
N MET A 272 4.20 16.45 -4.71
CA MET A 272 5.35 15.54 -4.68
C MET A 272 5.96 15.34 -6.07
N ARG A 273 5.16 15.18 -7.13
CA ARG A 273 5.63 15.02 -8.52
C ARG A 273 6.43 16.24 -8.98
N ARG A 274 5.93 17.44 -8.67
CA ARG A 274 6.60 18.70 -8.98
C ARG A 274 7.88 18.90 -8.17
N ARG A 275 7.86 18.55 -6.88
CA ARG A 275 8.98 18.78 -5.96
C ARG A 275 10.09 17.73 -6.06
N PHE A 276 9.73 16.51 -6.43
CA PHE A 276 10.60 15.35 -6.47
C PHE A 276 10.39 14.54 -7.76
N PRO A 277 10.70 15.13 -8.93
CA PRO A 277 10.54 14.43 -10.20
C PRO A 277 11.40 13.15 -10.20
N LEU A 278 10.80 12.04 -10.63
CA LEU A 278 11.52 10.81 -10.86
C LEU A 278 12.26 10.89 -12.20
N SER A 279 13.49 10.39 -12.20
CA SER A 279 14.34 10.28 -13.39
C SER A 279 15.11 8.97 -13.33
N VAL A 280 15.78 8.63 -14.42
CA VAL A 280 16.66 7.47 -14.53
C VAL A 280 18.06 7.94 -14.87
N ASP A 281 19.06 7.29 -14.27
CA ASP A 281 20.46 7.48 -14.65
C ASP A 281 20.80 6.58 -15.84
N PRO A 282 21.03 7.15 -17.02
CA PRO A 282 21.27 6.38 -18.24
C PRO A 282 22.60 5.63 -18.21
N SER A 283 23.58 6.07 -17.41
CA SER A 283 24.91 5.46 -17.35
C SER A 283 24.92 4.09 -16.68
N VAL A 284 23.94 3.82 -15.81
CA VAL A 284 23.82 2.54 -15.09
C VAL A 284 22.57 1.75 -15.46
N CYS A 285 21.62 2.35 -16.18
CA CYS A 285 20.36 1.69 -16.53
C CYS A 285 20.59 0.58 -17.57
N THR A 286 20.17 -0.65 -17.23
CA THR A 286 20.27 -1.81 -18.12
C THR A 286 19.08 -1.95 -19.08
N ARG A 287 18.13 -1.02 -19.07
CA ARG A 287 16.90 -1.05 -19.91
C ARG A 287 16.02 -2.29 -19.73
N CYS A 288 16.19 -3.03 -18.63
CA CYS A 288 15.48 -4.30 -18.37
C CYS A 288 13.95 -4.21 -18.22
N GLY A 289 13.36 -3.01 -18.11
CA GLY A 289 11.90 -2.85 -18.05
C GLY A 289 11.21 -3.25 -16.73
N ILE A 290 11.91 -3.86 -15.77
CA ILE A 290 11.33 -4.33 -14.49
C ILE A 290 10.56 -3.21 -13.74
N CYS A 291 11.07 -1.98 -13.77
CA CYS A 291 10.41 -0.84 -13.14
C CYS A 291 9.08 -0.45 -13.80
N ALA A 292 8.94 -0.67 -15.11
CA ALA A 292 7.70 -0.49 -15.86
C ALA A 292 6.73 -1.64 -15.57
N LEU A 293 7.24 -2.88 -15.64
CA LEU A 293 6.46 -4.11 -15.41
C LEU A 293 5.73 -4.08 -14.07
N HIS A 294 6.40 -3.68 -12.99
CA HIS A 294 5.80 -3.71 -11.65
C HIS A 294 5.17 -2.38 -11.22
N CYS A 295 5.04 -1.37 -12.10
CA CYS A 295 4.46 -0.09 -11.71
C CYS A 295 2.94 -0.22 -11.48
N PRO A 296 2.42 -0.09 -10.23
CA PRO A 296 1.01 -0.36 -9.93
C PRO A 296 0.05 0.66 -10.55
N THR A 297 0.55 1.81 -11.01
CA THR A 297 -0.25 2.87 -11.65
C THR A 297 0.06 3.04 -13.13
N SER A 298 0.83 2.11 -13.70
CA SER A 298 1.31 2.18 -15.09
C SER A 298 1.94 3.54 -15.41
N ASN A 299 2.66 4.13 -14.46
CA ASN A 299 3.27 5.45 -14.60
C ASN A 299 4.62 5.41 -15.33
N VAL A 300 5.30 4.26 -15.28
CA VAL A 300 6.60 4.08 -15.92
C VAL A 300 6.37 3.43 -17.27
N ARG A 301 6.88 4.04 -18.35
CA ARG A 301 6.80 3.53 -19.73
C ARG A 301 8.20 3.45 -20.31
N MET A 302 8.47 2.39 -21.07
CA MET A 302 9.77 2.19 -21.71
C MET A 302 9.79 2.86 -23.08
N ASN A 303 10.76 3.75 -23.32
CA ASN A 303 11.09 4.36 -24.61
C ASN A 303 12.62 4.45 -24.72
N ASP A 304 13.28 3.33 -25.05
CA ASP A 304 14.70 3.03 -24.76
C ASP A 304 15.01 3.03 -23.25
N LEU A 305 14.84 4.17 -22.59
CA LEU A 305 14.96 4.34 -21.15
C LEU A 305 13.57 4.44 -20.47
N PRO A 306 13.47 4.15 -19.16
CA PRO A 306 12.26 4.38 -18.38
C PRO A 306 11.88 5.86 -18.32
N GLY A 307 10.71 6.21 -18.85
CA GLY A 307 10.07 7.52 -18.70
C GLY A 307 8.99 7.50 -17.62
N PHE A 308 8.84 8.61 -16.88
CA PHE A 308 7.86 8.75 -15.79
C PHE A 308 6.75 9.73 -16.17
N GLY A 309 5.50 9.26 -16.12
CA GLY A 309 4.32 10.09 -16.32
C GLY A 309 3.86 10.87 -15.08
N ASP A 310 2.61 11.31 -15.12
CA ASP A 310 1.92 12.15 -14.14
C ASP A 310 1.06 11.38 -13.11
N ARG A 311 1.04 10.05 -13.18
CA ARG A 311 0.31 9.14 -12.27
C ARG A 311 1.19 8.53 -11.18
N CYS A 312 2.38 9.08 -10.94
CA CYS A 312 3.24 8.58 -9.88
C CYS A 312 2.60 8.85 -8.51
N GLU A 313 2.44 7.78 -7.72
CA GLU A 313 1.97 7.84 -6.33
C GLU A 313 3.12 7.64 -5.33
N PHE A 314 4.38 7.74 -5.75
CA PHE A 314 5.55 7.67 -4.87
C PHE A 314 5.66 6.44 -3.98
N CYS A 315 5.16 5.28 -4.43
CA CYS A 315 5.28 4.02 -3.69
C CYS A 315 6.72 3.47 -3.61
N MET A 316 7.63 4.01 -4.40
CA MET A 316 9.05 3.63 -4.50
C MET A 316 9.29 2.19 -4.98
N ARG A 317 8.27 1.48 -5.49
CA ARG A 317 8.44 0.12 -6.01
C ARG A 317 9.46 0.06 -7.15
N CYS A 318 9.38 0.99 -8.12
CA CYS A 318 10.34 1.07 -9.24
C CYS A 318 11.80 1.19 -8.78
N GLN A 319 12.05 1.99 -7.73
CA GLN A 319 13.37 2.09 -7.12
C GLN A 319 13.73 0.77 -6.41
N SER A 320 12.82 0.22 -5.60
CA SER A 320 13.03 -1.01 -4.84
C SER A 320 13.41 -2.20 -5.72
N VAL A 321 12.75 -2.36 -6.89
CA VAL A 321 12.96 -3.51 -7.80
C VAL A 321 14.11 -3.35 -8.79
N CYS A 322 14.62 -2.13 -8.99
CA CYS A 322 15.66 -1.89 -9.97
C CYS A 322 16.96 -2.64 -9.59
N PRO A 323 17.49 -3.55 -10.43
CA PRO A 323 18.65 -4.37 -10.06
C PRO A 323 19.94 -3.54 -9.90
N VAL A 324 20.01 -2.38 -10.56
CA VAL A 324 21.20 -1.53 -10.65
C VAL A 324 21.01 -0.16 -9.98
N ASN A 325 19.92 0.02 -9.22
CA ASN A 325 19.56 1.29 -8.57
C ASN A 325 19.68 2.51 -9.49
N ALA A 326 19.11 2.43 -10.70
CA ALA A 326 19.16 3.50 -11.70
C ALA A 326 18.14 4.63 -11.43
N ILE A 327 17.12 4.41 -10.61
CA ILE A 327 16.08 5.42 -10.36
C ILE A 327 16.65 6.56 -9.50
N ARG A 328 16.33 7.79 -9.88
CA ARG A 328 16.73 9.03 -9.23
C ARG A 328 15.50 9.79 -8.77
N LEU A 329 15.60 10.44 -7.63
CA LEU A 329 14.56 11.32 -7.11
C LEU A 329 15.14 12.74 -7.07
N ASN A 330 14.57 13.64 -7.88
CA ASN A 330 15.11 14.98 -8.09
C ASN A 330 16.60 14.97 -8.46
N GLY A 331 16.98 14.11 -9.42
CA GLY A 331 18.36 13.92 -9.89
C GLY A 331 19.30 13.19 -8.92
N LYS A 332 18.86 12.88 -7.70
CA LYS A 332 19.72 12.28 -6.66
C LYS A 332 19.52 10.78 -6.56
N ARG A 333 20.60 10.06 -6.29
CA ARG A 333 20.58 8.64 -5.92
C ARG A 333 20.31 8.52 -4.42
N PHE A 334 19.37 7.65 -4.06
CA PHE A 334 19.10 7.27 -2.69
C PHE A 334 19.34 5.77 -2.51
N LEU A 335 19.55 5.35 -1.26
CA LEU A 335 19.69 3.95 -0.91
C LEU A 335 18.39 3.20 -1.24
N GLN A 336 18.53 2.02 -1.83
CA GLN A 336 17.39 1.14 -2.08
C GLN A 336 16.95 0.47 -0.80
N TYR A 337 15.65 0.55 -0.53
CA TYR A 337 15.03 -0.22 0.52
C TYR A 337 14.13 -1.31 -0.07
N ARG A 338 14.31 -2.54 0.40
CA ARG A 338 13.50 -3.70 0.00
C ARG A 338 13.34 -4.64 1.20
N ALA A 339 12.13 -4.78 1.70
CA ALA A 339 11.86 -5.61 2.88
C ALA A 339 11.78 -7.12 2.57
N LYS A 340 11.42 -7.48 1.33
CA LYS A 340 11.36 -8.85 0.80
C LYS A 340 11.62 -8.86 -0.72
N ALA A 341 11.99 -10.01 -1.28
CA ALA A 341 12.35 -10.13 -2.70
C ALA A 341 11.27 -9.57 -3.65
N GLU A 342 10.01 -9.93 -3.39
CA GLU A 342 8.84 -9.50 -4.14
C GLU A 342 7.89 -8.62 -3.30
N PRO A 343 8.13 -7.30 -3.23
CA PRO A 343 7.38 -6.37 -2.38
C PRO A 343 5.86 -6.36 -2.49
N TRP A 344 5.29 -6.72 -3.64
CA TRP A 344 3.85 -6.67 -3.93
C TRP A 344 3.14 -8.00 -3.70
N GLN A 345 3.90 -9.11 -3.62
CA GLN A 345 3.29 -10.43 -3.49
C GLN A 345 2.86 -10.73 -2.06
N ALA A 346 1.71 -11.38 -2.00
CA ALA A 346 1.06 -11.95 -0.83
C ALA A 346 1.72 -13.29 -0.44
N ASP A 347 3.02 -13.31 -0.15
CA ASP A 347 3.65 -14.58 0.24
C ASP A 347 3.10 -14.96 1.62
N ILE A 348 2.22 -15.96 1.65
CA ILE A 348 2.01 -16.76 2.84
C ILE A 348 3.26 -17.64 2.88
N GLN A 349 4.11 -17.48 3.89
CA GLN A 349 5.08 -18.53 4.18
C GLN A 349 4.25 -19.75 4.55
N GLN A 350 4.16 -20.70 3.60
CA GLN A 350 3.52 -22.00 3.80
C GLN A 350 4.27 -22.81 4.83
#